data_AF-A0A438ID82-F1
#
_entry.id   AF-A0A438ID82-F1
#
_cell.length_a   1.000
_cell.length_b   1.000
_cell.length_c   1.000
_cell.angle_alpha   90.00
_cell.angle_beta   90.00
_cell.angle_gamma   90.00
#
_symmetry.space_group_name_H-M   'P 1'
#
loop_
_entity.id
_entity.type
_entity.pdbx_description
1 polymer ?
#
loop_
_entity_poly.entity_id
_entity_poly.type
_entity_poly.pdbx_seq_one_letter_code
_entity_poly.pdbx_strand_id
1 'polypeptide(L)'
;MKNQVRAYYEEAKWLQVQQVPTMEEYMPIFSEPKIVRGSAIVCRLMDDMVSHKFEQKRGHVASAVECYMKQHGASEQETHNEFNKQVRDAWKDINEECLIPTAVPMPILMRVLNLARVIDV
;
A
#
# COMPACT_ATOMS: atom_id res chain seq x y z
N MET A 1 12.87 2.99 8.43
CA MET A 1 13.62 2.35 9.54
C MET A 1 13.29 0.87 9.74
N LYS A 2 12.03 0.45 9.95
CA LYS A 2 11.71 -0.96 10.27
C LYS A 2 12.12 -1.97 9.17
N ASN A 3 11.94 -1.64 7.89
CA ASN A 3 12.31 -2.52 6.78
C ASN A 3 13.83 -2.74 6.67
N GLN A 4 14.63 -1.71 6.96
CA GLN A 4 16.09 -1.82 6.97
C GLN A 4 16.58 -2.73 8.09
N VAL A 5 16.03 -2.60 9.30
CA VAL A 5 16.40 -3.47 10.44
C VAL A 5 16.07 -4.94 10.15
N ARG A 6 14.91 -5.22 9.53
CA ARG A 6 14.54 -6.58 9.12
C ARG A 6 15.52 -7.13 8.07
N ALA A 7 15.86 -6.34 7.06
CA ALA A 7 16.77 -6.77 6.01
C ALA A 7 18.17 -7.12 6.57
N TYR A 8 18.74 -6.25 7.41
CA TYR A 8 20.02 -6.53 8.06
C TYR A 8 19.99 -7.77 8.96
N TYR A 9 18.85 -8.05 9.60
CA TYR A 9 18.68 -9.25 10.41
C TYR A 9 18.70 -10.53 9.56
N GLU A 10 18.05 -10.53 8.39
CA GLU A 10 18.11 -11.68 7.46
C GLU A 10 19.51 -11.84 6.84
N GLU A 11 20.19 -10.75 6.47
CA GLU A 11 21.58 -10.78 6.02
C GLU A 11 22.52 -11.41 7.07
N ALA A 12 22.36 -11.03 8.35
CA ALA A 12 23.17 -11.57 9.43
C ALA A 12 22.97 -13.08 9.63
N LYS A 13 21.73 -13.59 9.45
CA LYS A 13 21.46 -15.03 9.50
C LYS A 13 22.20 -15.77 8.40
N TRP A 14 22.13 -15.29 7.16
CA TRP A 14 22.82 -15.91 6.03
C TRP A 14 24.33 -15.92 6.23
N LEU A 15 24.89 -14.82 6.74
CA LEU A 15 26.31 -14.72 7.08
C LEU A 15 26.72 -15.76 8.13
N GLN A 16 25.91 -15.92 9.19
CA GLN A 16 26.20 -16.85 10.29
C GLN A 16 26.30 -18.31 9.81
N VAL A 17 25.47 -18.70 8.84
CA VAL A 17 25.46 -20.07 8.30
C VAL A 17 26.25 -20.22 7.00
N GLN A 18 26.98 -19.18 6.57
CA GLN A 18 27.74 -19.14 5.31
C GLN A 18 26.89 -19.48 4.07
N GLN A 19 25.61 -19.11 4.09
CA GLN A 19 24.70 -19.28 2.95
C GLN A 19 24.79 -18.06 2.04
N VAL A 20 24.90 -18.28 0.73
CA VAL A 20 24.72 -17.24 -0.30
C VAL A 20 23.30 -17.40 -0.86
N PRO A 21 22.37 -16.47 -0.59
CA PRO A 21 21.01 -16.56 -1.13
C PRO A 21 21.01 -16.31 -2.64
N THR A 22 20.02 -16.86 -3.32
CA THR A 22 19.70 -16.48 -4.70
C THR A 22 19.09 -15.07 -4.75
N MET A 23 19.07 -14.46 -5.94
CA MET A 23 18.41 -13.16 -6.10
C MET A 23 16.91 -13.20 -5.78
N GLU A 24 16.26 -14.35 -6.01
CA GLU A 24 14.86 -14.58 -5.69
C GLU A 24 14.59 -14.59 -4.17
N GLU A 25 15.55 -15.06 -3.37
CA GLU A 25 15.49 -15.02 -1.90
C GLU A 25 15.92 -13.66 -1.34
N TYR A 26 16.87 -12.97 -1.99
CA TYR A 26 17.46 -11.73 -1.52
C TYR A 26 16.57 -10.49 -1.76
N MET A 27 15.95 -10.37 -2.93
CA MET A 27 15.19 -9.15 -3.25
C MET A 27 13.96 -8.93 -2.34
N PRO A 28 13.16 -9.95 -1.98
CA PRO A 28 11.95 -9.77 -1.18
C PRO A 28 12.18 -9.23 0.24
N ILE A 29 13.35 -9.43 0.85
CA ILE A 29 13.59 -8.94 2.23
C ILE A 29 13.59 -7.40 2.31
N PHE A 30 13.88 -6.71 1.20
CA PHE A 30 13.79 -5.26 1.05
C PHE A 30 12.43 -4.77 0.55
N SER A 31 11.62 -5.67 0.01
CA SER A 31 10.31 -5.34 -0.53
C SER A 31 9.30 -5.06 0.58
N GLU A 32 8.46 -4.06 0.32
CA GLU A 32 7.29 -3.77 1.16
C GLU A 32 6.20 -4.83 0.91
N PRO A 33 5.58 -5.40 1.96
CA PRO A 33 4.49 -6.37 1.79
C PRO A 33 3.33 -5.77 0.97
N LYS A 34 2.80 -6.53 0.00
CA LYS A 34 1.75 -6.02 -0.89
C LYS A 34 0.52 -5.56 -0.12
N ILE A 35 0.15 -6.24 0.97
CA ILE A 35 -0.97 -5.86 1.84
C ILE A 35 -0.81 -4.50 2.50
N VAL A 36 0.42 -4.13 2.89
CA VAL A 36 0.73 -2.83 3.49
C VAL A 36 0.60 -1.74 2.44
N ARG A 37 1.21 -1.95 1.26
CA ARG A 37 1.11 -1.04 0.13
C ARG A 37 -0.34 -0.87 -0.34
N GLY A 38 -1.07 -1.97 -0.51
CA GLY A 38 -2.46 -1.97 -0.93
C GLY A 38 -3.35 -1.25 0.07
N SER A 39 -3.18 -1.49 1.37
CA SER A 39 -3.91 -0.77 2.42
C SER A 39 -3.63 0.73 2.37
N ALA A 40 -2.38 1.15 2.18
CA ALA A 40 -2.03 2.56 2.04
C ALA A 40 -2.69 3.23 0.83
N ILE A 41 -2.74 2.53 -0.33
CA ILE A 41 -3.42 3.01 -1.53
C ILE A 41 -4.92 3.17 -1.28
N VAL A 42 -5.59 2.16 -0.74
CA VAL A 42 -7.02 2.22 -0.39
C VAL A 42 -7.27 3.41 0.53
N CYS A 43 -6.51 3.51 1.63
CA CYS A 43 -6.70 4.57 2.62
C CYS A 43 -6.53 5.96 2.00
N ARG A 44 -5.45 6.18 1.24
CA ARG A 44 -5.16 7.50 0.66
C ARG A 44 -6.16 7.90 -0.41
N LEU A 45 -6.44 7.02 -1.37
CA LEU A 45 -7.30 7.39 -2.50
C LEU A 45 -8.75 7.56 -2.08
N MET A 46 -9.27 6.72 -1.18
CA MET A 46 -10.64 6.87 -0.68
C MET A 46 -10.79 8.15 0.16
N ASP A 47 -9.85 8.43 1.06
CA ASP A 47 -9.83 9.66 1.87
C ASP A 47 -9.81 10.91 0.97
N ASP A 48 -8.90 10.96 0.00
CA ASP A 48 -8.75 12.09 -0.91
C ASP A 48 -9.99 12.27 -1.82
N MET A 49 -10.62 11.20 -2.31
CA MET A 49 -11.84 11.29 -3.14
C MET A 49 -13.05 11.79 -2.35
N VAL A 50 -13.26 11.28 -1.13
CA VAL A 50 -14.44 11.62 -0.32
C VAL A 50 -14.32 13.03 0.25
N SER A 51 -13.12 13.43 0.69
CA SER A 51 -12.91 14.72 1.33
C SER A 51 -12.67 15.87 0.35
N HIS A 52 -12.32 15.58 -0.92
CA HIS A 52 -11.87 16.54 -1.94
C HIS A 52 -12.62 17.89 -1.94
N LYS A 53 -13.96 17.88 -2.05
CA LYS A 53 -14.76 19.11 -2.12
C LYS A 53 -14.78 19.90 -0.82
N PHE A 54 -14.74 19.21 0.31
CA PHE A 54 -14.67 19.86 1.62
C PHE A 54 -13.29 20.49 1.82
N GLU A 55 -12.23 19.78 1.44
CA GLU A 55 -10.85 20.23 1.56
C GLU A 55 -10.53 21.45 0.70
N GLN A 56 -11.04 21.50 -0.54
CA GLN A 56 -10.92 22.68 -1.39
C GLN A 56 -11.58 23.92 -0.77
N LYS A 57 -12.79 23.78 -0.20
CA LYS A 57 -13.53 24.90 0.39
C LYS A 57 -12.80 25.56 1.56
N ARG A 58 -12.03 24.78 2.34
CA ARG A 58 -11.26 25.27 3.48
C ARG A 58 -9.84 25.73 3.11
N GLY A 59 -9.45 25.66 1.84
CA GLY A 59 -8.11 26.01 1.37
C GLY A 59 -7.02 25.05 1.85
N HIS A 60 -7.32 23.75 1.94
CA HIS A 60 -6.32 22.74 2.27
C HIS A 60 -5.30 22.56 1.13
N VAL A 61 -4.17 21.92 1.43
CA VAL A 61 -3.19 21.54 0.39
C VAL A 61 -3.81 20.54 -0.61
N ALA A 62 -3.24 20.52 -1.82
CA ALA A 62 -3.76 19.74 -2.94
C ALA A 62 -3.85 18.23 -2.62
N SER A 63 -5.00 17.61 -2.89
CA SER A 63 -5.19 16.17 -2.77
C SER A 63 -4.67 15.41 -4.00
N ALA A 64 -4.65 14.07 -3.94
CA ALA A 64 -4.32 13.24 -5.09
C ALA A 64 -5.22 13.52 -6.30
N VAL A 65 -6.49 13.88 -6.08
CA VAL A 65 -7.44 14.21 -7.15
C VAL A 65 -6.94 15.42 -7.95
N GLU A 66 -6.54 16.49 -7.26
CA GLU A 66 -6.02 17.72 -7.91
C GLU A 66 -4.69 17.46 -8.61
N CYS A 67 -3.81 16.68 -7.97
CA CYS A 67 -2.54 16.29 -8.56
C CYS A 67 -2.74 15.52 -9.87
N TYR A 68 -3.64 14.54 -9.88
CA TYR A 68 -3.92 13.72 -11.06
C TYR A 68 -4.58 14.53 -12.19
N MET A 69 -5.61 15.31 -11.86
CA MET A 69 -6.26 16.20 -12.84
C MET A 69 -5.24 17.15 -13.49
N LYS A 70 -4.35 17.76 -12.69
CA LYS A 70 -3.32 18.67 -13.20
C LYS A 70 -2.29 17.96 -14.08
N GLN A 71 -1.87 16.76 -13.69
CA GLN A 71 -0.86 15.99 -14.42
C GLN A 71 -1.40 15.46 -15.76
N HIS A 72 -2.65 15.03 -15.80
CA HIS A 72 -3.23 14.32 -16.95
C HIS A 72 -4.23 15.15 -17.75
N GLY A 73 -4.55 16.38 -17.33
CA GLY A 73 -5.62 17.18 -17.94
C GLY A 73 -7.00 16.52 -17.83
N ALA A 74 -7.16 15.61 -16.86
CA ALA A 74 -8.37 14.81 -16.69
C ALA A 74 -9.46 15.59 -15.96
N SER A 75 -10.72 15.25 -16.24
CA SER A 75 -11.84 15.66 -15.40
C SER A 75 -11.81 14.96 -14.04
N GLU A 76 -12.53 15.53 -13.08
CA GLU A 76 -12.69 14.92 -11.75
C GLU A 76 -13.34 13.54 -11.84
N GLN A 77 -14.34 13.37 -12.72
CA GLN A 77 -15.00 12.07 -12.91
C GLN A 77 -14.05 11.01 -13.47
N GLU A 78 -13.22 11.36 -14.48
CA GLU A 78 -12.20 10.46 -15.01
C GLU A 78 -11.17 10.09 -13.96
N THR A 79 -10.77 11.06 -13.13
CA THR A 79 -9.85 10.86 -12.01
C THR A 79 -10.44 9.89 -10.98
N HIS A 80 -11.69 10.09 -10.57
CA HIS A 80 -12.38 9.18 -9.66
C HIS A 80 -12.51 7.77 -10.25
N ASN A 81 -12.79 7.64 -11.55
CA ASN A 81 -12.88 6.34 -12.20
C ASN A 81 -11.55 5.58 -12.18
N GLU A 82 -10.43 6.29 -12.44
CA GLU A 82 -9.09 5.72 -12.37
C GLU A 82 -8.69 5.36 -10.94
N PHE A 83 -8.97 6.22 -9.96
CA PHE A 83 -8.68 5.93 -8.55
C PHE A 83 -9.47 4.74 -8.04
N ASN A 84 -10.76 4.62 -8.41
CA ASN A 84 -11.55 3.43 -8.09
C ASN A 84 -10.97 2.15 -8.72
N LYS A 85 -10.34 2.23 -9.90
CA LYS A 85 -9.63 1.10 -10.50
C LYS A 85 -8.40 0.72 -9.66
N GLN A 86 -7.59 1.71 -9.28
CA GLN A 86 -6.41 1.47 -8.43
C GLN A 86 -6.79 0.91 -7.05
N VAL A 87 -7.89 1.38 -6.44
CA VAL A 87 -8.45 0.83 -5.20
C VAL A 87 -8.85 -0.64 -5.39
N ARG A 88 -9.53 -0.99 -6.48
CA ARG A 88 -9.87 -2.40 -6.78
C ARG A 88 -8.63 -3.28 -6.96
N ASP A 89 -7.60 -2.77 -7.63
CA ASP A 89 -6.35 -3.51 -7.83
C ASP A 89 -5.57 -3.67 -6.51
N ALA A 90 -5.55 -2.62 -5.66
CA ALA A 90 -5.00 -2.70 -4.31
C ALA A 90 -5.72 -3.72 -3.43
N TRP A 91 -7.04 -3.86 -3.56
CA TRP A 91 -7.81 -4.91 -2.88
C TRP A 91 -7.43 -6.33 -3.33
N LYS A 92 -7.07 -6.53 -4.60
CA LYS A 92 -6.57 -7.83 -5.08
C LYS A 92 -5.24 -8.18 -4.41
N ASP A 93 -4.33 -7.22 -4.32
CA ASP A 93 -3.04 -7.37 -3.62
C ASP A 93 -3.23 -7.72 -2.13
N ILE A 94 -4.17 -7.04 -1.44
CA ILE A 94 -4.51 -7.34 -0.03
C ILE A 94 -5.06 -8.77 0.10
N ASN A 95 -5.97 -9.17 -0.80
CA ASN A 95 -6.60 -10.48 -0.75
C ASN A 95 -5.61 -11.61 -1.02
N GLU A 96 -4.70 -11.43 -1.98
CA GLU A 96 -3.64 -12.39 -2.30
C GLU A 96 -2.78 -12.71 -1.06
N GLU A 97 -2.29 -11.67 -0.36
CA GLU A 97 -1.47 -11.82 0.85
C GLU A 97 -2.23 -12.43 2.03
N CYS A 98 -3.54 -12.24 2.11
CA CYS A 98 -4.37 -12.88 3.14
C CYS A 98 -4.62 -14.37 2.87
N LEU A 99 -4.47 -14.83 1.62
CA LEU A 99 -4.72 -16.22 1.21
C LEU A 99 -3.45 -17.09 1.20
N ILE A 100 -2.27 -16.47 1.05
CA ILE A 100 -0.99 -17.18 0.98
C ILE A 100 -0.37 -17.28 2.37
N PRO A 101 0.28 -18.39 2.74
CA PRO A 101 1.09 -18.45 3.96
C PRO A 101 2.16 -17.37 3.95
N THR A 102 2.08 -16.41 4.88
CA THR A 102 3.10 -15.37 5.04
C THR A 102 3.97 -15.65 6.26
N ALA A 103 5.16 -15.07 6.31
CA ALA A 103 6.00 -15.09 7.50
C ALA A 103 5.37 -14.32 8.69
N VAL A 104 4.30 -13.55 8.45
CA VAL A 104 3.61 -12.71 9.42
C VAL A 104 2.32 -13.40 9.90
N PRO A 105 2.11 -13.54 11.23
CA PRO A 105 0.88 -14.10 11.75
C PRO A 105 -0.38 -13.36 11.29
N MET A 106 -1.44 -14.10 10.96
CA MET A 106 -2.73 -13.55 10.51
C MET A 106 -3.32 -12.47 11.44
N PRO A 107 -3.23 -12.56 12.79
CA PRO A 107 -3.72 -11.49 13.66
C PRO A 107 -3.08 -10.11 13.43
N ILE A 108 -1.85 -10.07 12.90
CA ILE A 108 -1.16 -8.82 12.54
C ILE A 108 -1.67 -8.33 11.18
N LEU A 109 -1.78 -9.21 10.19
CA LEU A 109 -2.35 -8.87 8.87
C LEU A 109 -3.78 -8.33 8.98
N MET A 110 -4.58 -8.91 9.88
CA MET A 110 -5.94 -8.46 10.18
C MET A 110 -6.01 -6.99 10.63
N ARG A 111 -4.97 -6.44 11.26
CA ARG A 111 -4.93 -5.02 11.63
C ARG A 111 -4.85 -4.13 10.40
N VAL A 112 -4.01 -4.50 9.44
CA VAL A 112 -3.84 -3.78 8.16
C VAL A 112 -5.11 -3.92 7.31
N LEU A 113 -5.65 -5.12 7.21
CA LEU A 113 -6.90 -5.40 6.51
C LEU A 113 -8.08 -4.59 7.07
N ASN A 114 -8.25 -4.58 8.39
CA ASN A 114 -9.36 -3.86 9.02
C ASN A 114 -9.22 -2.35 8.90
N LEU A 115 -8.00 -1.81 8.84
CA LEU A 115 -7.78 -0.40 8.53
C LEU A 115 -8.32 -0.07 7.13
N ALA A 116 -7.95 -0.86 6.11
CA ALA A 116 -8.45 -0.66 4.75
C ALA A 116 -9.99 -0.74 4.68
N ARG A 117 -10.60 -1.71 5.40
CA ARG A 117 -12.06 -1.89 5.45
C ARG A 117 -12.82 -0.70 6.03
N VAL A 118 -12.28 -0.05 7.08
CA VAL A 118 -12.97 1.08 7.73
C VAL A 118 -12.96 2.32 6.86
N ILE A 119 -11.93 2.49 6.04
CA ILE A 119 -11.85 3.63 5.12
C ILE A 119 -12.70 3.42 3.86
N ASP A 120 -12.85 2.17 3.43
CA ASP A 120 -13.65 1.78 2.25
C ASP A 120 -15.12 1.46 2.63
N VAL A 121 -15.78 2.38 3.35
CA VAL A 121 -17.19 2.28 3.79
C VAL A 121 -18.05 3.33 3.11
#